data_AF-A0A0D3AY26-F1
#
_entry.id   AF-A0A0D3AY26-F1
#
_cell.length_a   1.000
_cell.length_b   1.000
_cell.length_c   1.000
_cell.angle_alpha   90.00
_cell.angle_beta   90.00
_cell.angle_gamma   90.00
#
_symmetry.space_group_name_H-M   'P 1'
#
loop_
_entity.id
_entity.type
_entity.pdbx_description
1 polymer ?
#
loop_
_entity_poly.entity_id
_entity_poly.type
_entity_poly.pdbx_seq_one_letter_code
_entity_poly.pdbx_strand_id
1 'polypeptide(L)'
;MRPLTIALLVPNHRVNLVVPEKSDIIRKSQVDEETGYIPVICVIARSKERDIKAAWESVKYAKRPRILVFTSTSDIHMKYKLKMTREEVVEITKSSIRFAKSLGFKDIEFGCEDSGRSDKDYICKVFEEAIKAGATTVAFADTVGINMPQEYGELVRYVKANTPGIDDAIFSVHCHNDLGVATANTIAVLF
;
A
#
# COMPACT_ATOMS: atom_id res chain seq x y z
N MET A 1 4.80 20.61 5.48
CA MET A 1 5.21 19.52 4.56
C MET A 1 4.97 18.21 5.28
N ARG A 2 3.87 17.49 4.97
CA ARG A 2 3.64 16.13 5.50
C ARG A 2 4.62 15.18 4.78
N PRO A 3 5.22 14.20 5.46
CA PRO A 3 6.22 13.33 4.84
C PRO A 3 5.57 12.49 3.72
N LEU A 4 6.11 12.59 2.50
CA LEU A 4 5.89 11.60 1.45
C LEU A 4 6.68 10.36 1.84
N THR A 5 6.01 9.26 2.19
CA THR A 5 6.69 7.98 2.40
C THR A 5 6.89 7.34 1.04
N ILE A 6 8.05 7.57 0.43
CA ILE A 6 8.51 6.74 -0.66
C ILE A 6 8.63 5.32 -0.09
N ALA A 7 7.95 4.32 -0.67
CA ALA A 7 8.15 2.91 -0.33
C ALA A 7 9.47 2.39 -0.93
N LEU A 8 10.56 3.12 -0.69
CA LEU A 8 11.90 2.59 -0.60
C LEU A 8 12.15 2.38 0.90
N LEU A 9 12.72 1.24 1.25
CA LEU A 9 13.41 1.08 2.52
C LEU A 9 14.48 2.20 2.64
N VAL A 10 14.15 3.32 3.29
CA VAL A 10 15.11 4.39 3.66
C VAL A 10 15.22 4.45 5.20
N PRO A 11 16.34 4.93 5.76
CA PRO A 11 17.24 4.16 6.61
C PRO A 11 16.79 4.07 8.07
N ASN A 12 15.73 4.78 8.45
CA ASN A 12 15.23 4.89 9.82
C ASN A 12 13.91 4.13 10.05
N HIS A 13 13.38 3.46 9.02
CA HIS A 13 12.24 2.56 9.16
C HIS A 13 12.61 1.21 8.55
N ARG A 14 13.29 0.36 9.34
CA ARG A 14 13.48 -1.05 8.96
C ARG A 14 12.12 -1.72 8.92
N VAL A 15 11.55 -1.84 7.73
CA VAL A 15 10.33 -2.59 7.47
C VAL A 15 10.74 -3.99 7.02
N ASN A 16 10.50 -4.99 7.87
CA ASN A 16 10.64 -6.38 7.47
C ASN A 16 9.32 -6.82 6.84
N LEU A 17 9.38 -7.23 5.57
CA LEU A 17 8.23 -7.82 4.89
C LEU A 17 8.16 -9.31 5.25
N VAL A 18 7.05 -9.75 5.84
CA VAL A 18 6.82 -11.16 6.15
C VAL A 18 5.71 -11.72 5.26
N VAL A 19 5.96 -12.89 4.65
CA VAL A 19 4.97 -13.62 3.83
C VAL A 19 4.32 -14.69 4.71
N PRO A 20 2.98 -14.88 4.68
CA PRO A 20 2.25 -15.66 5.69
C PRO A 20 2.53 -17.17 5.76
N GLU A 21 3.28 -17.76 4.82
CA GLU A 21 3.35 -19.23 4.67
C GLU A 21 4.30 -19.95 5.64
N LYS A 22 5.22 -19.26 6.32
CA LYS A 22 6.15 -19.93 7.24
C LYS A 22 6.46 -19.12 8.50
N SER A 23 6.21 -19.82 9.62
CA SER A 23 6.87 -19.72 10.93
C SER A 23 6.49 -18.62 11.92
N ASP A 24 6.65 -19.00 13.18
CA ASP A 24 6.70 -18.23 14.44
C ASP A 24 7.66 -17.02 14.45
N ILE A 25 7.92 -16.38 13.31
CA ILE A 25 9.02 -15.41 13.08
C ILE A 25 8.91 -14.18 13.98
N ILE A 26 7.70 -13.77 14.35
CA ILE A 26 7.49 -12.47 15.02
C ILE A 26 6.93 -12.62 16.44
N ARG A 27 7.41 -13.62 17.19
CA ARG A 27 7.27 -13.59 18.66
C ARG A 27 8.25 -12.61 19.32
N LYS A 28 9.24 -12.12 18.58
CA LYS A 28 10.36 -11.31 19.08
C LYS A 28 10.78 -10.21 18.10
N SER A 29 9.89 -9.33 17.63
CA SER A 29 10.37 -8.04 17.10
C SER A 29 10.86 -7.21 18.28
N GLN A 30 12.07 -7.52 18.70
CA GLN A 30 12.71 -6.93 19.85
C GLN A 30 13.10 -5.50 19.48
N VAL A 31 12.95 -4.64 20.48
CA VAL A 31 13.59 -3.32 20.46
C VAL A 31 15.03 -3.55 20.04
N ASP A 32 15.53 -2.76 19.09
CA ASP A 32 16.95 -2.73 18.80
C ASP A 32 17.65 -2.29 20.11
N GLU A 33 18.35 -3.21 20.77
CA GLU A 33 18.84 -3.00 22.14
C GLU A 33 19.88 -1.89 22.23
N GLU A 34 20.62 -1.65 21.13
CA GLU A 34 21.65 -0.62 21.04
C GLU A 34 21.03 0.77 20.88
N THR A 35 20.02 0.89 20.03
CA THR A 35 19.43 2.20 19.66
C THR A 35 18.11 2.51 20.37
N GLY A 36 17.50 1.53 21.04
CA GLY A 36 16.14 1.62 21.57
C GLY A 36 15.05 1.65 20.48
N TYR A 37 15.41 1.45 19.21
CA TYR A 37 14.49 1.61 18.09
C TYR A 37 13.47 0.47 18.01
N ILE A 38 12.22 0.81 17.69
CA ILE A 38 11.14 -0.17 17.49
C ILE A 38 10.76 -0.17 16.01
N PRO A 39 11.12 -1.24 15.25
CA PRO A 39 10.78 -1.34 13.84
C PRO A 39 9.29 -1.52 13.62
N VAL A 40 8.81 -0.97 12.50
CA VAL A 40 7.49 -1.32 11.96
C VAL A 40 7.62 -2.65 11.24
N ILE A 41 6.81 -3.62 11.63
CA ILE A 41 6.78 -4.93 10.99
C ILE A 41 5.58 -4.96 10.06
N CYS A 42 5.84 -5.00 8.75
CA CYS A 42 4.80 -4.96 7.73
C CYS A 42 4.56 -6.35 7.15
N VAL A 43 3.30 -6.74 7.09
CA VAL A 43 2.87 -7.96 6.40
C VAL A 43 2.03 -7.58 5.20
N ILE A 44 2.20 -8.29 4.09
CA ILE A 44 1.38 -8.11 2.89
C ILE A 44 0.30 -9.19 2.82
N ALA A 45 -0.91 -8.80 2.45
CA ALA A 45 -2.03 -9.70 2.26
C ALA A 45 -2.83 -9.32 1.01
N ARG A 46 -3.36 -10.32 0.31
CA ARG A 46 -4.45 -10.07 -0.66
C ARG A 46 -5.68 -9.56 0.09
N SER A 47 -6.56 -8.86 -0.61
CA SER A 47 -7.87 -8.40 -0.08
C SER A 47 -8.86 -9.56 0.15
N LYS A 48 -8.46 -10.58 0.92
CA LYS A 48 -9.26 -11.75 1.29
C LYS A 48 -9.16 -11.95 2.80
N GLU A 49 -10.29 -12.17 3.46
CA GLU A 49 -10.33 -12.32 4.93
C GLU A 49 -9.36 -13.39 5.45
N ARG A 50 -9.27 -14.55 4.79
CA ARG A 50 -8.34 -15.62 5.16
C ARG A 50 -6.89 -15.12 5.21
N ASP A 51 -6.47 -14.35 4.21
CA ASP A 51 -5.10 -13.87 4.10
C ASP A 51 -4.82 -12.75 5.12
N ILE A 52 -5.79 -11.85 5.32
CA ILE A 52 -5.70 -10.79 6.33
C ILE A 52 -5.64 -11.38 7.73
N LYS A 53 -6.41 -12.44 8.00
CA LYS A 53 -6.36 -13.18 9.27
C LYS A 53 -5.01 -13.85 9.48
N ALA A 54 -4.48 -14.52 8.44
CA ALA A 54 -3.14 -15.13 8.51
C ALA A 54 -2.05 -14.06 8.74
N ALA A 55 -2.18 -12.91 8.08
CA ALA A 55 -1.31 -11.76 8.25
C ALA A 55 -1.33 -11.25 9.71
N TRP A 56 -2.51 -11.05 10.29
CA TRP A 56 -2.64 -10.68 11.70
C TRP A 56 -1.97 -11.69 12.63
N GLU A 57 -2.25 -12.98 12.47
CA GLU A 57 -1.66 -14.02 13.30
C GLU A 57 -0.12 -14.02 13.27
N SER A 58 0.48 -13.65 12.12
CA SER A 58 1.92 -13.56 11.98
C SER A 58 2.56 -12.35 12.68
N VAL A 59 1.82 -11.24 12.85
CA VAL A 59 2.38 -9.96 13.35
C VAL A 59 1.73 -9.43 14.63
N LYS A 60 0.70 -10.08 15.18
CA LYS A 60 -0.08 -9.57 16.33
C LYS A 60 0.74 -9.30 17.59
N TYR A 61 1.92 -9.89 17.72
CA TYR A 61 2.84 -9.66 18.84
C TYR A 61 3.92 -8.61 18.54
N ALA A 62 3.99 -8.09 17.31
CA ALA A 62 4.87 -6.99 16.98
C ALA A 62 4.44 -5.72 17.72
N LYS A 63 5.40 -4.92 18.18
CA LYS A 63 5.09 -3.65 18.87
C LYS A 63 4.47 -2.61 17.93
N ARG A 64 4.83 -2.64 16.65
CA ARG A 64 4.32 -1.75 15.59
C ARG A 64 3.93 -2.58 14.36
N PRO A 65 2.78 -3.29 14.39
CA PRO A 65 2.32 -4.07 13.26
C PRO A 65 1.69 -3.15 12.20
N ARG A 66 2.10 -3.33 10.95
CA ARG A 66 1.47 -2.74 9.76
C ARG A 66 0.98 -3.85 8.85
N ILE A 67 -0.13 -3.62 8.16
CA ILE A 67 -0.56 -4.45 7.05
C ILE A 67 -0.60 -3.64 5.76
N LEU A 68 -0.10 -4.22 4.68
CA LEU A 68 -0.36 -3.78 3.31
C LEU A 68 -1.39 -4.73 2.71
N VAL A 69 -2.61 -4.22 2.49
CA VAL A 69 -3.64 -4.89 1.70
C VAL A 69 -3.65 -4.29 0.30
N PHE A 70 -3.88 -5.11 -0.72
CA PHE A 70 -3.89 -4.63 -2.10
C PHE A 70 -4.93 -5.32 -2.96
N THR A 71 -5.30 -4.65 -4.04
CA THR A 71 -6.14 -5.20 -5.12
C THR A 71 -5.76 -4.54 -6.45
N SER A 72 -5.88 -5.29 -7.55
CA SER A 72 -5.63 -4.76 -8.89
C SER A 72 -6.73 -3.80 -9.33
N THR A 73 -6.36 -2.65 -9.91
CA THR A 73 -7.31 -1.58 -10.27
C THR A 73 -7.41 -1.30 -11.77
N SER A 74 -6.57 -1.93 -12.59
CA SER A 74 -6.61 -1.75 -14.04
C SER A 74 -7.76 -2.56 -14.64
N ASP A 75 -8.39 -2.03 -15.70
CA ASP A 75 -9.55 -2.68 -16.33
C ASP A 75 -9.21 -4.09 -16.85
N ILE A 76 -7.97 -4.30 -17.32
CA ILE A 76 -7.50 -5.61 -17.77
C ILE A 76 -7.46 -6.60 -16.59
N HIS A 77 -6.89 -6.21 -15.45
CA HIS A 77 -6.86 -7.09 -14.28
C HIS A 77 -8.25 -7.31 -13.69
N MET A 78 -9.08 -6.27 -13.59
CA MET A 78 -10.44 -6.42 -13.07
C MET A 78 -11.26 -7.38 -13.94
N LYS A 79 -11.21 -7.23 -15.27
CA LYS A 79 -11.97 -8.06 -16.21
C LYS A 79 -11.47 -9.50 -16.30
N TYR A 80 -10.16 -9.70 -16.45
CA TYR A 80 -9.61 -11.01 -16.82
C TYR A 80 -8.99 -11.79 -15.65
N LYS A 81 -8.49 -11.11 -14.61
CA LYS A 81 -7.84 -11.74 -13.44
C LYS A 81 -8.81 -11.85 -12.26
N LEU A 82 -9.43 -10.74 -11.86
CA LEU A 82 -10.32 -10.69 -10.70
C LEU A 82 -11.75 -11.13 -11.03
N LYS A 83 -12.19 -10.89 -12.28
CA LYS A 83 -13.58 -11.05 -12.72
C LYS A 83 -14.53 -10.24 -11.86
N MET A 84 -14.15 -8.99 -11.58
CA MET A 84 -14.89 -8.05 -10.73
C MET A 84 -15.21 -6.77 -11.48
N THR A 85 -16.33 -6.14 -11.15
CA THR A 85 -16.63 -4.76 -11.57
C THR A 85 -15.83 -3.75 -10.74
N ARG A 86 -15.85 -2.48 -11.18
CA ARG A 86 -15.25 -1.38 -10.43
C ARG A 86 -15.87 -1.22 -9.04
N GLU A 87 -17.18 -1.37 -8.94
CA GLU A 87 -17.94 -1.28 -7.68
C GLU A 87 -17.58 -2.41 -6.71
N GLU A 88 -17.44 -3.64 -7.23
CA GLU A 88 -17.01 -4.79 -6.43
C GLU A 88 -15.57 -4.60 -5.92
N VAL A 89 -14.69 -4.02 -6.73
CA VAL A 89 -13.31 -3.66 -6.30
C VAL A 89 -13.31 -2.56 -5.23
N VAL A 90 -14.20 -1.58 -5.32
CA VAL A 90 -14.37 -0.60 -4.23
C VAL A 90 -14.91 -1.27 -2.96
N GLU A 91 -15.85 -2.20 -3.07
CA GLU A 91 -16.40 -2.89 -1.89
C GLU A 91 -15.37 -3.82 -1.22
N ILE A 92 -14.58 -4.56 -1.99
CA ILE A 92 -13.51 -5.40 -1.43
C ILE A 92 -12.41 -4.54 -0.80
N THR A 93 -12.13 -3.35 -1.35
CA THR A 93 -11.22 -2.37 -0.75
C THR A 93 -11.70 -1.95 0.64
N LYS A 94 -12.94 -1.47 0.74
CA LYS A 94 -13.49 -1.01 2.03
C LYS A 94 -13.60 -2.13 3.05
N SER A 95 -14.13 -3.29 2.65
CA SER A 95 -14.36 -4.42 3.55
C SER A 95 -13.04 -5.02 4.05
N SER A 96 -12.03 -5.15 3.19
CA SER A 96 -10.71 -5.65 3.59
C SER A 96 -10.02 -4.74 4.62
N ILE A 97 -10.06 -3.42 4.43
CA ILE A 97 -9.53 -2.43 5.37
C ILE A 97 -10.29 -2.47 6.71
N ARG A 98 -11.63 -2.50 6.66
CA ARG A 98 -12.46 -2.60 7.88
C ARG A 98 -12.18 -3.88 8.65
N PHE A 99 -11.98 -5.00 7.96
CA PHE A 99 -11.63 -6.28 8.57
C PHE A 99 -10.22 -6.27 9.18
N ALA A 100 -9.23 -5.70 8.50
CA ALA A 100 -7.89 -5.52 9.07
C ALA A 100 -7.95 -4.68 10.37
N LYS A 101 -8.74 -3.59 10.34
CA LYS A 101 -8.95 -2.73 11.51
C LYS A 101 -9.62 -3.47 12.66
N SER A 102 -10.62 -4.32 12.38
CA SER A 102 -11.33 -5.09 13.41
C SER A 102 -10.46 -6.15 14.09
N LEU A 103 -9.42 -6.65 13.40
CA LEU A 103 -8.42 -7.56 13.99
C LEU A 103 -7.44 -6.84 14.93
N GLY A 104 -7.26 -5.52 14.79
CA GLY A 104 -6.40 -4.72 15.65
C GLY A 104 -5.30 -3.94 14.93
N PHE A 105 -5.23 -4.00 13.59
CA PHE A 105 -4.31 -3.12 12.84
C PHE A 105 -4.71 -1.66 13.00
N LYS A 106 -3.74 -0.82 13.36
CA LYS A 106 -3.87 0.64 13.43
C LYS A 106 -3.13 1.36 12.30
N ASP A 107 -2.16 0.68 11.69
CA ASP A 107 -1.39 1.16 10.56
C ASP A 107 -1.69 0.26 9.36
N ILE A 108 -2.50 0.79 8.43
CA ILE A 108 -3.08 0.04 7.31
C ILE A 108 -2.73 0.78 6.03
N GLU A 109 -1.94 0.11 5.20
CA GLU A 109 -1.58 0.55 3.86
C GLU A 109 -2.49 -0.14 2.84
N PHE A 110 -3.12 0.64 1.96
CA PHE A 110 -3.88 0.11 0.84
C PHE A 110 -3.18 0.37 -0.49
N GLY A 111 -2.82 -0.68 -1.22
CA GLY A 111 -2.15 -0.60 -2.52
C GLY A 111 -3.11 -0.82 -3.68
N CYS A 112 -3.09 0.13 -4.63
CA CYS A 112 -3.68 -0.06 -5.95
C CYS A 112 -2.65 -0.73 -6.86
N GLU A 113 -2.71 -2.06 -6.98
CA GLU A 113 -1.86 -2.80 -7.92
C GLU A 113 -2.23 -2.38 -9.36
N ASP A 114 -1.20 -2.18 -10.18
CA ASP A 114 -1.30 -1.77 -11.59
C ASP A 114 -1.89 -0.38 -11.82
N SER A 115 -1.78 0.52 -10.83
CA SER A 115 -2.37 1.86 -10.89
C SER A 115 -1.79 2.75 -12.00
N GLY A 116 -0.53 2.53 -12.41
CA GLY A 116 0.10 3.23 -13.54
C GLY A 116 -0.60 3.02 -14.89
N ARG A 117 -1.50 2.03 -15.00
CA ARG A 117 -2.34 1.75 -16.19
C ARG A 117 -3.84 1.84 -15.90
N SER A 118 -4.22 2.27 -14.71
CA SER A 118 -5.62 2.40 -14.30
C SER A 118 -6.17 3.77 -14.70
N ASP A 119 -7.49 3.85 -14.83
CA ASP A 119 -8.18 5.12 -14.95
C ASP A 119 -7.92 6.00 -13.71
N LYS A 120 -7.39 7.20 -13.91
CA LYS A 120 -6.93 8.08 -12.83
C LYS A 120 -8.05 8.55 -11.90
N ASP A 121 -9.26 8.76 -12.42
CA ASP A 121 -10.42 9.17 -11.64
C ASP A 121 -10.93 8.01 -10.79
N TYR A 122 -10.92 6.80 -11.36
CA TYR A 122 -11.20 5.59 -10.60
C TYR A 122 -10.18 5.34 -9.48
N ILE A 123 -8.89 5.60 -9.69
CA ILE A 123 -7.90 5.56 -8.60
C ILE A 123 -8.24 6.55 -7.49
N CYS A 124 -8.61 7.79 -7.83
CA CYS A 124 -9.03 8.78 -6.84
C CYS A 124 -10.22 8.26 -6.03
N LYS A 125 -11.19 7.61 -6.68
CA LYS A 125 -12.34 7.01 -6.01
C LYS A 125 -11.95 5.86 -5.07
N VAL A 126 -11.08 4.96 -5.53
CA VAL A 126 -10.63 3.83 -4.71
C VAL A 126 -9.86 4.33 -3.48
N PHE A 127 -8.97 5.31 -3.62
CA PHE A 127 -8.24 5.88 -2.51
C PHE A 127 -9.13 6.66 -1.54
N GLU A 128 -10.09 7.46 -2.04
CA GLU A 128 -11.08 8.13 -1.19
C GLU A 128 -11.81 7.11 -0.29
N GLU A 129 -12.29 6.01 -0.88
CA GLU A 129 -13.02 4.98 -0.13
C GLU A 129 -12.12 4.16 0.79
N ALA A 130 -10.85 3.93 0.41
CA ALA A 130 -9.86 3.30 1.27
C ALA A 130 -9.59 4.15 2.54
N ILE A 131 -9.41 5.47 2.36
CA ILE A 131 -9.18 6.41 3.47
C ILE A 131 -10.39 6.46 4.38
N LYS A 132 -11.61 6.59 3.84
CA LYS A 132 -12.86 6.53 4.61
C LYS A 132 -13.02 5.21 5.38
N ALA A 133 -12.54 4.10 4.84
CA ALA A 133 -12.56 2.81 5.52
C ALA A 133 -11.53 2.70 6.65
N GLY A 134 -10.51 3.55 6.66
CA GLY A 134 -9.49 3.65 7.71
C GLY A 134 -8.07 3.32 7.28
N ALA A 135 -7.76 3.34 5.98
CA ALA A 135 -6.37 3.28 5.52
C ALA A 135 -5.60 4.52 6.02
N THR A 136 -4.43 4.30 6.60
CA THR A 136 -3.50 5.36 7.05
C THR A 136 -2.48 5.70 5.98
N THR A 137 -2.26 4.79 5.03
CA THR A 137 -1.39 4.98 3.87
C THR A 137 -2.10 4.45 2.63
N VAL A 138 -2.01 5.17 1.51
CA VAL A 138 -2.43 4.68 0.19
C VAL A 138 -1.22 4.63 -0.74
N ALA A 139 -1.07 3.53 -1.49
CA ALA A 139 0.10 3.28 -2.32
C ALA A 139 -0.26 3.21 -3.80
N PHE A 140 0.37 4.07 -4.59
CA PHE A 140 0.30 4.09 -6.04
C PHE A 140 1.50 3.34 -6.63
N ALA A 141 1.26 2.37 -7.51
CA ALA A 141 2.30 1.48 -8.04
C ALA A 141 2.50 1.67 -9.56
N ASP A 142 3.76 1.85 -9.96
CA ASP A 142 4.22 1.56 -11.32
C ASP A 142 4.56 0.07 -11.40
N THR A 143 3.52 -0.78 -11.40
CA THR A 143 3.66 -2.23 -11.29
C THR A 143 4.38 -2.88 -12.47
N VAL A 144 4.27 -2.27 -13.66
CA VAL A 144 4.91 -2.80 -14.87
C VAL A 144 6.27 -2.17 -15.11
N GLY A 145 6.59 -1.02 -14.49
CA GLY A 145 7.87 -0.33 -14.63
C GLY A 145 8.04 0.39 -15.96
N ILE A 146 6.93 0.78 -16.60
CA ILE A 146 6.90 1.38 -17.94
C ILE A 146 6.52 2.85 -17.97
N ASN A 147 6.21 3.45 -16.82
CA ASN A 147 5.92 4.88 -16.78
C ASN A 147 7.21 5.70 -16.90
N MET A 148 7.17 6.77 -17.69
CA MET A 148 8.29 7.72 -17.75
C MET A 148 8.19 8.76 -16.61
N PRO A 149 9.31 9.34 -16.15
CA PRO A 149 9.31 10.20 -14.95
C PRO A 149 8.33 11.36 -15.00
N GLN A 150 8.22 12.05 -16.13
CA GLN A 150 7.31 13.18 -16.32
C GLN A 150 5.85 12.73 -16.22
N GLU A 151 5.48 11.68 -16.95
CA GLU A 151 4.13 11.12 -16.96
C GLU A 151 3.72 10.58 -15.57
N TYR A 152 4.65 9.89 -14.89
CA TYR A 152 4.41 9.36 -13.56
C TYR A 152 4.22 10.46 -12.52
N GLY A 153 5.06 11.50 -12.57
CA GLY A 153 4.94 12.67 -11.71
C GLY A 153 3.61 13.41 -11.91
N GLU A 154 3.20 13.61 -13.17
CA GLU A 154 1.90 14.22 -13.50
C GLU A 154 0.72 13.37 -13.01
N LEU A 155 0.78 12.06 -13.20
CA LEU A 155 -0.28 11.14 -12.77
C LEU A 155 -0.42 11.13 -11.25
N VAL A 156 0.69 11.05 -10.52
CA VAL A 156 0.68 11.11 -9.04
C VAL A 156 0.19 12.47 -8.55
N ARG A 157 0.62 13.58 -9.18
CA ARG A 157 0.13 14.93 -8.83
C ARG A 157 -1.37 15.05 -9.06
N TYR A 158 -1.88 14.51 -10.16
CA TYR A 158 -3.31 14.47 -10.43
C TYR A 158 -4.06 13.71 -9.35
N VAL A 159 -3.63 12.49 -9.02
CA VAL A 159 -4.30 11.67 -8.00
C VAL A 159 -4.30 12.35 -6.64
N LYS A 160 -3.16 12.94 -6.24
CA LYS A 160 -3.06 13.70 -4.98
C LYS A 160 -3.94 14.95 -4.98
N ALA A 161 -4.09 15.65 -6.10
CA ALA A 161 -4.92 16.86 -6.14
C ALA A 161 -6.43 16.55 -6.15
N ASN A 162 -6.83 15.39 -6.65
CA ASN A 162 -8.24 15.06 -6.94
C ASN A 162 -8.83 13.98 -6.03
N THR A 163 -8.08 13.48 -5.04
CA THR A 163 -8.59 12.48 -4.07
C THR A 163 -9.06 13.17 -2.79
N PRO A 164 -10.37 13.18 -2.48
CA PRO A 164 -10.84 13.71 -1.19
C PRO A 164 -10.26 12.92 0.00
N GLY A 165 -9.84 13.64 1.04
CA GLY A 165 -9.27 13.05 2.26
C GLY A 165 -7.82 12.59 2.12
N ILE A 166 -7.18 12.77 0.96
CA ILE A 166 -5.80 12.33 0.71
C ILE A 166 -4.78 12.91 1.68
N ASP A 167 -5.02 14.12 2.18
CA ASP A 167 -4.15 14.75 3.16
C ASP A 167 -4.17 13.98 4.48
N ASP A 168 -5.29 13.34 4.86
CA ASP A 168 -5.44 12.60 6.11
C ASP A 168 -4.71 11.25 6.11
N ALA A 169 -4.12 10.86 4.97
CA ALA A 169 -3.32 9.66 4.81
C ALA A 169 -1.92 9.97 4.26
N ILE A 170 -0.99 9.03 4.46
CA ILE A 170 0.30 9.05 3.79
C ILE A 170 0.09 8.61 2.34
N PHE A 171 0.60 9.39 1.38
CA PHE A 171 0.68 8.97 -0.01
C PHE A 171 2.03 8.28 -0.26
N SER A 172 1.98 7.03 -0.69
CA SER A 172 3.13 6.18 -0.98
C SER A 172 3.22 5.89 -2.47
N VAL A 173 4.45 5.75 -2.97
CA VAL A 173 4.73 5.31 -4.35
C VAL A 173 5.60 4.08 -4.34
N HIS A 174 5.34 3.17 -5.28
CA HIS A 174 6.11 1.95 -5.50
C HIS A 174 6.52 1.87 -6.97
N CYS A 175 7.78 2.18 -7.27
CA CYS A 175 8.30 2.26 -8.64
C CYS A 175 9.08 0.99 -8.99
N HIS A 176 8.70 0.33 -10.09
CA HIS A 176 9.51 -0.73 -10.69
C HIS A 176 10.51 -0.18 -11.71
N ASN A 177 11.47 -1.00 -12.11
CA ASN A 177 12.67 -0.56 -12.84
C ASN A 177 12.82 -1.18 -14.23
N ASP A 178 11.74 -1.63 -14.85
CA ASP A 178 11.76 -2.35 -16.13
C ASP A 178 12.37 -1.51 -17.27
N LEU A 179 12.20 -0.18 -17.24
CA LEU A 179 12.87 0.76 -18.15
C LEU A 179 14.14 1.43 -17.58
N GLY A 180 14.61 1.01 -16.40
CA GLY A 180 15.80 1.60 -15.77
C GLY A 180 15.60 2.99 -15.13
N VAL A 181 14.34 3.42 -14.96
CA VAL A 181 13.99 4.78 -14.50
C VAL A 181 13.29 4.81 -13.13
N ALA A 182 13.29 3.74 -12.34
CA ALA A 182 12.57 3.68 -11.05
C ALA A 182 12.96 4.81 -10.08
N THR A 183 14.26 5.10 -9.98
CA THR A 183 14.78 6.20 -9.15
C THR A 183 14.31 7.55 -9.66
N ALA A 184 14.28 7.75 -10.97
CA ALA A 184 13.80 8.98 -11.58
C ALA A 184 12.29 9.15 -11.35
N ASN A 185 11.49 8.09 -11.50
CA ASN A 185 10.06 8.07 -11.17
C ASN A 185 9.81 8.42 -9.70
N THR A 186 10.63 7.85 -8.81
CA THR A 186 10.57 8.12 -7.36
C THR A 186 10.83 9.59 -7.01
N ILE A 187 11.79 10.23 -7.69
CA ILE A 187 12.11 11.64 -7.47
C ILE A 187 11.04 12.54 -8.11
N ALA A 188 10.54 12.16 -9.29
CA ALA A 188 9.57 12.97 -10.04
C ALA A 188 8.27 13.25 -9.28
N VAL A 189 7.90 12.38 -8.33
CA VAL A 189 6.68 12.54 -7.52
C VAL A 189 6.84 13.48 -6.31
N LEU A 190 8.06 13.96 -6.04
CA LEU A 190 8.33 14.88 -4.94
C LEU A 190 7.98 16.33 -5.27
N PHE A 191 7.84 16.68 -6.56
CA PHE A 191 7.60 18.02 -7.08
C PHE A 191 6.24 18.10 -7.80
#